data_AF-A0A2E2C6W8-F1
#
_entry.id   AF-A0A2E2C6W8-F1
#
_cell.length_a   1.000
_cell.length_b   1.000
_cell.length_c   1.000
_cell.angle_alpha   90.00
_cell.angle_beta   90.00
_cell.angle_gamma   90.00
#
_symmetry.space_group_name_H-M   'P 1'
#
loop_
_entity.id
_entity.type
_entity.pdbx_description
1 polymer ?
#
loop_
_entity_poly.entity_id
_entity_poly.type
_entity_poly.pdbx_seq_one_letter_code
_entity_poly.pdbx_strand_id
1 'polypeptide(L)'
;MFRNQILALASPADVQISLFPQGVCIGDELVSDFDHHKMEFVTNHEVTTEQLEAIEALDQFLTELSGPHNEVFWCDPEPLRDDPRWDRIRDLAGAVLRCFNWKYSRPEKDGATYIFDDHVEINVEDLENNPANDTGQ
;
A
#
# COMPACT_ATOMS: atom_id res chain seq x y z
N MET A 1 0.81 4.33 16.57
CA MET A 1 0.41 3.90 15.22
C MET A 1 1.12 4.73 14.15
N PHE A 2 1.07 6.08 14.19
CA PHE A 2 1.74 6.95 13.19
C PHE A 2 3.21 6.62 12.87
N ARG A 3 4.07 6.40 13.88
CA ARG A 3 5.47 5.98 13.66
C ARG A 3 5.58 4.73 12.78
N ASN A 4 4.70 3.74 12.95
CA ASN A 4 4.72 2.51 12.15
C ASN A 4 4.42 2.81 10.68
N GLN A 5 3.52 3.75 10.40
CA GLN A 5 3.18 4.14 9.03
C GLN A 5 4.29 4.92 8.34
N ILE A 6 5.01 5.77 9.07
CA ILE A 6 6.22 6.39 8.54
C ILE A 6 7.31 5.33 8.26
N LEU A 7 7.47 4.34 9.15
CA LEU A 7 8.40 3.24 8.90
C LEU A 7 7.99 2.41 7.67
N ALA A 8 6.69 2.19 7.46
CA ALA A 8 6.16 1.49 6.29
C ALA A 8 6.43 2.26 4.98
N LEU A 9 6.12 3.55 4.93
CA LEU A 9 6.40 4.39 3.77
C LEU A 9 7.91 4.56 3.49
N ALA A 10 8.73 4.63 4.53
CA ALA A 10 10.20 4.73 4.40
C ALA A 10 10.88 3.40 4.06
N SER A 11 10.15 2.28 4.08
CA SER A 11 10.75 0.96 3.90
C SER A 11 11.05 0.65 2.42
N PRO A 12 12.05 -0.21 2.16
CA PRO A 12 12.27 -0.77 0.84
C PRO A 12 11.04 -1.51 0.30
N ALA A 13 10.95 -1.64 -1.03
CA ALA A 13 9.80 -2.21 -1.72
C ALA A 13 9.45 -3.63 -1.25
N ASP A 14 10.44 -4.50 -1.04
CA ASP A 14 10.22 -5.86 -0.56
C ASP A 14 9.60 -5.90 0.84
N VAL A 15 10.01 -4.99 1.72
CA VAL A 15 9.41 -4.84 3.05
C VAL A 15 7.98 -4.33 2.92
N GLN A 16 7.73 -3.27 2.15
CA GLN A 16 6.39 -2.72 1.90
C GLN A 16 5.43 -3.78 1.39
N ILE A 17 5.83 -4.54 0.37
CA ILE A 17 5.03 -5.62 -0.21
C ILE A 17 4.77 -6.73 0.81
N SER A 18 5.73 -7.02 1.68
CA SER A 18 5.58 -8.09 2.69
C SER A 18 4.61 -7.76 3.83
N LEU A 19 4.21 -6.49 3.99
CA LEU A 19 3.31 -6.05 5.06
C LEU A 19 1.88 -6.54 4.84
N PHE A 20 1.46 -6.60 3.57
CA PHE A 20 0.09 -6.87 3.19
C PHE A 20 -0.05 -8.26 2.55
N PRO A 21 -1.27 -8.83 2.51
CA PRO A 21 -1.56 -10.01 1.70
C PRO A 21 -1.45 -9.71 0.20
N GLN A 22 -1.34 -10.75 -0.62
CA GLN A 22 -1.47 -10.61 -2.07
C GLN A 22 -2.89 -10.21 -2.46
N GLY A 23 -3.04 -9.45 -3.56
CA GLY A 23 -4.34 -9.03 -4.10
C GLY A 23 -4.87 -7.69 -3.55
N VAL A 24 -4.16 -7.07 -2.62
CA VAL A 24 -4.49 -5.73 -2.10
C VAL A 24 -3.75 -4.66 -2.91
N CYS A 25 -4.35 -3.47 -3.06
CA CYS A 25 -3.66 -2.29 -3.57
C CYS A 25 -2.66 -1.77 -2.51
N ILE A 26 -1.48 -2.38 -2.45
CA ILE A 26 -0.48 -2.15 -1.38
C ILE A 26 -0.13 -0.67 -1.24
N GLY A 27 0.03 0.04 -2.37
CA GLY A 27 0.34 1.45 -2.36
C GLY A 27 -0.76 2.30 -1.73
N ASP A 28 -2.01 2.00 -2.07
CA ASP A 28 -3.20 2.66 -1.52
C ASP A 28 -3.32 2.42 -0.01
N GLU A 29 -3.17 1.17 0.44
CA GLU A 29 -3.21 0.84 1.88
C GLU A 29 -2.15 1.58 2.68
N LEU A 30 -0.91 1.62 2.19
CA LEU A 30 0.19 2.34 2.84
C LEU A 30 -0.13 3.82 3.06
N VAL A 31 -0.76 4.46 2.07
CA VAL A 31 -1.10 5.89 2.12
C VAL A 31 -2.34 6.13 2.97
N SER A 32 -3.37 5.28 2.83
CA SER A 32 -4.60 5.33 3.61
C SER A 32 -4.30 5.21 5.11
N ASP A 33 -3.46 4.26 5.51
CA ASP A 33 -3.00 4.08 6.88
C ASP A 33 -2.25 5.31 7.42
N PHE A 34 -1.38 5.89 6.60
CA PHE A 34 -0.68 7.12 6.95
C PHE A 34 -1.66 8.26 7.18
N ASP A 35 -2.58 8.50 6.25
CA ASP A 35 -3.54 9.61 6.32
C ASP A 35 -4.48 9.48 7.52
N HIS A 36 -4.95 8.26 7.79
CA HIS A 36 -5.78 7.96 8.94
C HIS A 36 -5.09 8.37 10.26
N HIS A 37 -3.81 8.00 10.42
CA HIS A 37 -3.08 8.26 11.66
C HIS A 37 -2.40 9.63 11.74
N LYS A 38 -2.13 10.29 10.61
CA LYS A 38 -1.49 11.62 10.54
C LYS A 38 -2.30 12.65 11.31
N MET A 39 -3.60 12.76 11.01
CA MET A 39 -4.48 13.76 11.61
C MET A 39 -4.60 13.59 13.13
N GLU A 40 -4.77 12.35 13.58
CA GLU A 40 -4.79 12.02 15.01
C GLU A 40 -3.47 12.39 15.68
N PHE A 41 -2.33 12.06 15.05
CA PHE A 41 -1.01 12.32 15.63
C PHE A 41 -0.74 13.81 15.80
N VAL A 42 -0.94 14.60 14.73
CA VAL A 42 -0.68 16.06 14.74
C VAL A 42 -1.63 16.79 15.68
N THR A 43 -2.87 16.32 15.85
CA THR A 43 -3.83 16.95 16.77
C THR A 43 -3.48 16.68 18.24
N ASN A 44 -2.96 15.49 18.55
CA ASN A 44 -2.80 15.02 19.93
C ASN A 44 -1.36 15.10 20.47
N HIS A 45 -0.38 15.46 19.64
CA HIS A 45 1.03 15.54 20.04
C HIS A 45 1.62 16.91 19.73
N GLU A 46 2.50 17.39 20.62
CA GLU A 46 3.33 18.55 20.33
C GLU A 46 4.40 18.16 19.30
N VAL A 47 4.34 18.80 18.13
CA VAL A 47 5.33 18.67 17.05
C VAL A 47 6.03 20.01 16.85
N THR A 48 7.33 19.97 16.56
CA THR A 48 8.06 21.18 16.19
C THR A 48 7.65 21.65 14.79
N THR A 49 7.94 22.91 14.45
CA THR A 49 7.73 23.42 13.09
C THR A 49 8.43 22.57 12.04
N GLU A 50 9.69 22.21 12.27
CA GLU A 50 10.46 21.36 11.33
C GLU A 50 9.85 19.96 11.17
N GLN A 51 9.33 19.38 12.24
CA GLN A 51 8.63 18.08 12.19
C GLN A 51 7.33 18.16 11.42
N LEU A 52 6.56 19.23 11.62
CA LEU A 52 5.32 19.48 10.90
C LEU A 52 5.59 19.69 9.40
N GLU A 53 6.58 20.53 9.06
CA GLU A 53 6.99 20.76 7.67
C GLU A 53 7.43 19.47 6.97
N ALA A 54 8.14 18.57 7.66
CA ALA A 54 8.52 17.28 7.12
C ALA A 54 7.31 16.37 6.85
N ILE A 55 6.32 16.37 7.76
CA ILE A 55 5.07 15.62 7.58
C ILE A 55 4.28 16.20 6.41
N GLU A 56 4.13 17.51 6.34
CA GLU A 56 3.39 18.21 5.29
C GLU A 56 4.03 18.03 3.91
N ALA A 57 5.37 18.00 3.82
CA ALA A 57 6.06 17.74 2.56
C ALA A 57 5.80 16.33 2.02
N LEU A 58 5.73 15.32 2.90
CA LEU A 58 5.33 13.96 2.52
C LEU A 58 3.86 13.95 2.08
N ASP A 59 2.97 14.52 2.89
CA ASP A 59 1.54 14.56 2.66
C ASP A 59 1.15 15.24 1.34
N GLN A 60 1.77 16.38 1.08
CA GLN A 60 1.58 17.12 -0.17
C GLN A 60 1.97 16.27 -1.37
N PHE A 61 3.10 15.58 -1.31
CA PHE A 61 3.54 14.73 -2.42
C PHE A 61 2.60 13.56 -2.67
N LEU A 62 2.08 12.93 -1.61
CA LEU A 62 1.06 11.87 -1.73
C LEU A 62 -0.25 12.42 -2.33
N THR A 63 -0.66 13.62 -1.91
CA THR A 63 -1.83 14.31 -2.46
C THR A 63 -1.67 14.63 -3.94
N GLU A 64 -0.48 15.04 -4.39
CA GLU A 64 -0.17 15.32 -5.80
C GLU A 64 -0.28 14.07 -6.69
N LEU A 65 -0.09 12.88 -6.11
CA LEU A 65 -0.21 11.59 -6.80
C LEU A 65 -1.62 10.99 -6.71
N SER A 66 -2.56 11.67 -6.05
CA SER A 66 -3.93 11.20 -5.89
C SER A 66 -4.74 11.27 -7.19
N GLY A 67 -5.79 10.46 -7.26
CA GLY A 67 -6.76 10.46 -8.35
C GLY A 67 -6.67 9.26 -9.30
N PRO A 68 -7.71 9.04 -10.11
CA PRO A 68 -7.92 7.78 -10.83
C PRO A 68 -6.87 7.51 -11.93
N HIS A 69 -6.14 8.53 -12.37
CA HIS A 69 -5.08 8.38 -13.38
C HIS A 69 -3.83 7.66 -12.86
N ASN A 70 -3.71 7.50 -11.54
CA ASN A 70 -2.62 6.78 -10.88
C ASN A 70 -3.07 5.44 -10.27
N GLU A 71 -4.22 4.87 -10.67
CA GLU A 71 -4.71 3.59 -10.14
C GLU A 71 -3.65 2.48 -10.20
N VAL A 72 -3.04 2.28 -11.37
CA VAL A 72 -1.94 1.32 -11.57
C VAL A 72 -0.77 1.59 -10.62
N PHE A 73 -0.43 2.87 -10.38
CA PHE A 73 0.67 3.23 -9.49
C PHE A 73 0.43 2.83 -8.02
N TRP A 74 -0.84 2.81 -7.59
CA TRP A 74 -1.24 2.46 -6.22
C TRP A 74 -1.56 0.97 -6.04
N CYS A 75 -2.10 0.32 -7.09
CA CYS A 75 -2.57 -1.06 -7.01
C CYS A 75 -1.56 -2.11 -7.45
N ASP A 76 -0.68 -1.79 -8.39
CA ASP A 76 0.29 -2.76 -8.89
C ASP A 76 1.54 -2.83 -7.98
N PRO A 77 2.09 -4.02 -7.72
CA PRO A 77 3.31 -4.18 -6.93
C PRO A 77 4.59 -3.76 -7.66
N GLU A 78 4.57 -3.67 -9.00
CA GLU A 78 5.72 -3.28 -9.83
C GLU A 78 6.15 -1.82 -9.60
N PRO A 79 5.26 -0.81 -9.61
CA PRO A 79 5.59 0.56 -9.25
C PRO A 79 6.35 0.72 -7.94
N LEU A 80 6.02 -0.07 -6.91
CA LEU A 80 6.75 -0.03 -5.65
C LEU A 80 8.25 -0.30 -5.85
N ARG A 81 8.62 -1.18 -6.78
CA ARG A 81 10.03 -1.54 -7.03
C ARG A 81 10.73 -0.56 -7.96
N ASP A 82 10.04 -0.16 -9.02
CA ASP A 82 10.70 0.40 -10.20
C ASP A 82 10.31 1.86 -10.49
N ASP A 83 9.27 2.39 -9.87
CA ASP A 83 8.83 3.76 -10.11
C ASP A 83 9.60 4.76 -9.21
N PRO A 84 10.29 5.76 -9.79
CA PRO A 84 11.08 6.73 -9.02
C PRO A 84 10.22 7.59 -8.08
N ARG A 85 8.90 7.67 -8.29
CA ARG A 85 7.99 8.34 -7.35
C ARG A 85 7.94 7.60 -6.01
N TRP A 86 8.04 6.27 -6.00
CA TRP A 86 8.13 5.50 -4.75
C TRP A 86 9.44 5.74 -3.99
N ASP A 87 10.55 5.93 -4.71
CA ASP A 87 11.80 6.36 -4.07
C ASP A 87 11.66 7.74 -3.42
N ARG A 88 10.95 8.65 -4.09
CA ARG A 88 10.65 9.96 -3.52
C ARG A 88 9.77 9.88 -2.27
N ILE A 89 8.76 9.01 -2.25
CA ILE A 89 7.94 8.73 -1.05
C ILE A 89 8.84 8.24 0.09
N ARG A 90 9.72 7.27 -0.17
CA ARG A 90 10.64 6.72 0.84
C ARG A 90 11.59 7.77 1.39
N ASP A 91 12.12 8.63 0.54
CA ASP A 91 13.03 9.70 0.94
C ASP A 91 12.35 10.73 1.85
N LEU A 92 11.12 11.12 1.51
CA LEU A 92 10.30 12.04 2.31
C LEU A 92 9.92 11.43 3.66
N ALA A 93 9.44 10.18 3.67
CA ALA A 93 9.17 9.45 4.90
C ALA A 93 10.44 9.26 5.76
N GLY A 94 11.58 9.00 5.12
CA GLY A 94 12.88 8.96 5.78
C GLY A 94 13.30 10.31 6.37
N ALA A 95 12.92 11.44 5.75
CA ALA A 95 13.12 12.76 6.33
C ALA A 95 12.29 12.96 7.60
N VAL A 96 11.03 12.52 7.61
CA VAL A 96 10.20 12.50 8.82
C VAL A 96 10.89 11.69 9.92
N LEU A 97 11.37 10.47 9.64
CA LEU A 97 12.11 9.69 10.64
C LEU A 97 13.30 10.45 11.24
N ARG A 98 14.08 11.16 10.41
CA ARG A 98 15.22 11.95 10.86
C ARG A 98 14.82 13.14 11.73
N CYS A 99 13.80 13.91 11.33
CA CYS A 99 13.29 15.06 12.09
C CYS A 99 12.74 14.66 13.47
N PHE A 100 12.19 13.45 13.59
CA PHE A 100 11.74 12.88 14.86
C PHE A 100 12.83 12.12 15.64
N ASN A 101 14.04 12.02 15.08
CA ASN A 101 15.12 11.18 15.61
C ASN A 101 14.69 9.72 15.84
N TRP A 102 13.77 9.23 15.01
CA TRP A 102 13.30 7.85 15.04
C TRP A 102 14.24 6.99 14.22
N LYS A 103 14.83 5.98 14.87
CA LYS A 103 15.60 4.96 14.15
C LYS A 103 14.68 4.13 13.28
N TYR A 104 15.18 3.81 12.08
CA TYR A 104 14.54 2.81 11.25
C TYR A 104 14.51 1.45 11.98
N SER A 105 13.36 0.82 11.94
CA SER A 105 13.11 -0.56 12.35
C SER A 105 12.07 -1.13 11.41
N ARG A 106 12.13 -2.43 11.11
CA ARG A 106 11.12 -3.05 10.25
C ARG A 106 9.72 -2.79 10.85
N PRO A 107 8.78 -2.25 10.07
CA PRO A 107 7.42 -2.00 10.53
C PRO A 107 6.70 -3.31 10.87
N GLU A 108 5.76 -3.22 11.81
CA GLU A 108 4.86 -4.29 12.17
C GLU A 108 3.71 -4.38 11.17
N LYS A 109 3.17 -5.58 10.97
CA LYS A 109 1.93 -5.77 10.20
C LYS A 109 0.75 -5.27 11.03
N ASP A 110 -0.21 -4.62 10.39
CA ASP A 110 -1.43 -4.09 11.02
C ASP A 110 -2.33 -5.20 11.62
N GLY A 111 -2.25 -6.44 11.11
CA GLY A 111 -3.03 -7.55 11.65
C GLY A 111 -4.51 -7.52 11.25
N ALA A 112 -4.91 -6.59 10.38
CA ALA A 112 -6.21 -6.57 9.73
C ALA A 112 -6.52 -7.87 8.98
N THR A 113 -7.81 -8.20 8.91
CA THR A 113 -8.34 -9.31 8.12
C THR A 113 -8.86 -8.78 6.80
N TYR A 114 -8.26 -9.23 5.69
CA TYR A 114 -8.68 -8.88 4.34
C TYR A 114 -9.65 -9.94 3.81
N ILE A 115 -10.79 -9.50 3.28
CA ILE A 115 -11.80 -10.37 2.66
C ILE A 115 -11.77 -10.09 1.16
N PHE A 116 -11.39 -11.10 0.39
CA PHE A 116 -11.44 -11.06 -1.07
C PHE A 116 -12.74 -11.73 -1.52
N ASP A 117 -13.58 -11.02 -2.27
CA ASP A 117 -14.79 -11.61 -2.84
C ASP A 117 -14.40 -12.41 -4.09
N ASP A 118 -14.15 -13.70 -3.90
CA ASP A 118 -13.89 -14.65 -4.99
C ASP A 118 -15.20 -14.86 -5.78
N HIS A 119 -15.58 -13.90 -6.63
CA HIS A 119 -16.54 -14.18 -7.70
C HIS A 119 -15.86 -15.09 -8.74
N VAL A 120 -15.80 -16.38 -8.44
CA VAL A 120 -15.52 -17.43 -9.43
C VAL A 120 -16.76 -17.52 -10.32
N GLU A 121 -16.73 -16.90 -11.51
CA GLU A 121 -17.65 -17.27 -12.58
C GLU A 121 -17.32 -18.70 -13.02
N ILE A 122 -18.09 -19.67 -12.52
CA ILE A 122 -18.07 -21.02 -13.06
C ILE A 122 -18.77 -20.95 -14.42
N ASN A 123 -18.01 -20.99 -15.51
CA ASN A 123 -18.56 -21.28 -16.83
C ASN A 123 -19.11 -22.71 -16.84
N VAL A 124 -20.40 -22.85 -16.62
CA VAL A 124 -21.13 -24.12 -16.66
C VAL A 124 -21.39 -24.65 -18.08
N GLU A 125 -20.81 -24.05 -19.13
CA GLU A 125 -21.07 -24.48 -20.52
C GLU A 125 -20.12 -25.57 -21.06
N ASP A 126 -19.06 -25.96 -20.35
CA ASP A 126 -18.13 -27.02 -20.81
C ASP A 126 -18.51 -28.45 -20.38
N LEU A 127 -19.71 -28.69 -19.81
CA LEU A 127 -20.09 -30.01 -19.28
C LEU A 127 -21.18 -30.79 -20.03
N GLU A 128 -21.80 -30.25 -21.07
CA GLU A 128 -22.79 -31.02 -21.84
C GLU A 128 -22.64 -30.80 -23.35
N ASN A 129 -21.72 -31.55 -23.99
CA ASN A 129 -21.94 -32.18 -25.31
C ASN A 129 -20.68 -32.94 -25.77
N ASN A 130 -20.45 -34.11 -25.18
CA ASN A 130 -19.66 -35.16 -25.84
C ASN A 130 -20.22 -36.56 -25.52
N PRO A 131 -20.89 -37.20 -26.49
CA PRO A 131 -20.81 -38.64 -26.59
C PRO A 131 -20.29 -39.08 -27.97
N ALA A 132 -18.98 -39.07 -28.15
CA ALA A 132 -18.29 -39.94 -29.10
C ALA A 132 -18.02 -41.31 -28.44
N ASN A 133 -18.98 -42.23 -28.55
CA ASN A 133 -18.79 -43.63 -28.92
C ASN A 133 -20.02 -44.46 -28.53
N ASP A 134 -20.81 -44.84 -29.53
CA ASP A 134 -21.27 -46.23 -29.58
C ASP A 134 -21.07 -46.78 -31.00
N THR A 135 -20.70 -48.04 -31.04
CA THR A 135 -19.97 -48.73 -32.11
C THR A 135 -20.90 -49.80 -32.67
N GLY A 136 -21.16 -49.75 -33.97
CA GLY A 136 -21.47 -50.91 -34.84
C GLY A 136 -22.72 -51.76 -34.55
N GLN A 137 -23.70 -51.74 -35.45
CA GLN A 137 -23.87 -52.71 -36.56
C GLN A 137 -25.06 -52.32 -37.43
#